data_AF-A0A7Y0SI54-F1
#
_entry.id   AF-A0A7Y0SI54-F1
#
_cell.length_a   1.000
_cell.length_b   1.000
_cell.length_c   1.000
_cell.angle_alpha   90.00
_cell.angle_beta   90.00
_cell.angle_gamma   90.00
#
_symmetry.space_group_name_H-M   'P 1'
#
loop_
_entity.id
_entity.type
_entity.pdbx_description
1 polymer ?
#
loop_
_entity_poly.entity_id
_entity_poly.type
_entity_poly.pdbx_seq_one_letter_code
_entity_poly.pdbx_strand_id
1 'polypeptide(L)'
;MANDIVPQDDNAAGMPVELDVSTITGEEKAAILLLSLNEQDAAGIIRHLEPKQVQRVGSAMARAKDLSQDKVSAVHRAFLEDIQKYTNIGMGSEDFMRNALVAALGEDKANNLVDQILLGTGSK
;
A
#
# COMPACT_ATOMS: atom_id res chain seq x y z
N MET A 1 1.26 -60.28 -0.05
CA MET A 1 1.82 -58.91 0.00
C MET A 1 0.98 -58.07 -0.93
N ALA A 2 -0.10 -57.49 -0.40
CA ALA A 2 -0.96 -56.55 -1.12
C ALA A 2 -0.44 -55.16 -0.78
N ASN A 3 0.09 -54.45 -1.77
CA ASN A 3 0.43 -53.05 -1.60
C ASN A 3 -0.77 -52.27 -2.11
N ASP A 4 -1.59 -51.81 -1.16
CA ASP A 4 -2.68 -50.88 -1.44
C ASP A 4 -2.08 -49.59 -2.01
N ILE A 5 -2.40 -49.34 -3.28
CA ILE A 5 -2.14 -48.08 -3.94
C ILE A 5 -3.12 -47.08 -3.31
N VAL A 6 -2.61 -46.28 -2.37
CA VAL A 6 -3.32 -45.11 -1.85
C VAL A 6 -3.56 -44.15 -3.02
N PRO A 7 -4.81 -43.77 -3.35
CA PRO A 7 -5.04 -42.68 -4.28
C PRO A 7 -4.59 -41.40 -3.59
N GLN A 8 -3.61 -40.74 -4.19
CA GLN A 8 -3.12 -39.44 -3.79
C GLN A 8 -4.23 -38.43 -4.10
N ASP A 9 -4.99 -38.04 -3.08
CA ASP A 9 -5.97 -36.97 -3.14
C ASP A 9 -5.24 -35.66 -3.49
N ASP A 10 -5.53 -35.13 -4.67
CA ASP A 10 -5.18 -33.80 -5.17
C ASP A 10 -5.89 -32.71 -4.34
N ASN A 11 -5.55 -32.61 -3.06
CA ASN A 11 -6.11 -31.56 -2.21
C ASN A 11 -5.31 -30.27 -2.35
N ALA A 12 -5.61 -29.56 -3.44
CA ALA A 12 -5.33 -28.15 -3.65
C ALA A 12 -6.05 -27.31 -2.57
N ALA A 13 -5.49 -27.21 -1.37
CA ALA A 13 -6.01 -26.37 -0.30
C ALA A 13 -4.93 -25.39 0.16
N GLY A 14 -4.77 -24.32 -0.61
CA GLY A 14 -3.87 -23.23 -0.27
C GLY A 14 -3.66 -22.21 -1.39
N MET A 15 -4.64 -22.01 -2.28
CA MET A 15 -4.61 -20.79 -3.08
C MET A 15 -5.01 -19.64 -2.14
N PRO A 16 -4.15 -18.62 -1.93
CA PRO A 16 -4.62 -17.39 -1.31
C PRO A 16 -5.80 -16.91 -2.17
N VAL A 17 -6.91 -16.57 -1.51
CA VAL A 17 -8.05 -15.96 -2.19
C VAL A 17 -7.55 -14.63 -2.74
N GLU A 18 -7.08 -14.62 -3.98
CA GLU A 18 -6.72 -13.41 -4.71
C GLU A 18 -8.03 -12.71 -5.04
N LEU A 19 -8.50 -11.87 -4.11
CA LEU A 19 -9.58 -10.96 -4.41
C LEU A 19 -9.13 -10.01 -5.50
N ASP A 20 -9.78 -10.13 -6.66
CA ASP A 20 -9.51 -9.24 -7.78
C ASP A 20 -9.99 -7.82 -7.45
N VAL A 21 -9.02 -6.95 -7.25
CA VAL A 21 -9.20 -5.53 -6.92
C VAL A 21 -9.87 -4.76 -8.06
N SER A 22 -9.97 -5.32 -9.27
CA SER A 22 -10.71 -4.74 -10.39
C SER A 22 -12.22 -4.71 -10.16
N THR A 23 -12.73 -5.58 -9.27
CA THR A 23 -14.15 -5.67 -8.92
C THR A 23 -14.60 -4.63 -7.89
N ILE A 24 -13.65 -3.96 -7.22
CA ILE A 24 -13.90 -2.95 -6.19
C ILE A 24 -13.95 -1.57 -6.86
N THR A 25 -14.98 -0.77 -6.56
CA THR A 25 -15.12 0.56 -7.18
C THR A 25 -14.07 1.54 -6.67
N GLY A 26 -13.79 2.59 -7.44
CA GLY A 26 -12.82 3.62 -7.03
C GLY A 26 -13.25 4.33 -5.73
N GLU A 27 -14.55 4.51 -5.52
CA GLU A 27 -15.08 5.12 -4.30
C GLU A 27 -14.89 4.22 -3.08
N GLU A 28 -15.08 2.90 -3.25
CA GLU A 28 -14.82 1.92 -2.19
C GLU A 28 -13.32 1.83 -1.88
N LYS A 29 -12.46 1.81 -2.89
CA LYS A 29 -10.99 1.85 -2.70
C LYS A 29 -10.58 3.09 -1.90
N ALA A 30 -11.07 4.27 -2.30
CA ALA A 30 -10.80 5.51 -1.59
C ALA A 30 -11.30 5.47 -0.14
N ALA A 31 -12.51 4.96 0.08
CA ALA A 31 -13.07 4.81 1.43
C ALA A 31 -12.21 3.89 2.31
N ILE A 32 -11.78 2.75 1.79
CA ILE A 32 -10.90 1.79 2.50
C ILE A 32 -9.59 2.47 2.92
N LEU A 33 -8.96 3.19 2.00
CA LEU A 33 -7.70 3.88 2.27
C LEU A 33 -7.88 5.00 3.31
N LEU A 34 -8.93 5.81 3.19
CA LEU A 34 -9.21 6.88 4.16
C LEU A 34 -9.54 6.36 5.55
N LEU A 35 -10.26 5.24 5.66
CA LEU A 35 -10.56 4.59 6.93
C LEU A 35 -9.33 3.94 7.58
N SER A 36 -8.23 3.79 6.84
CA SER A 36 -6.95 3.29 7.38
C SER A 36 -6.10 4.40 8.00
N LEU A 37 -6.49 5.66 7.83
CA LEU A 37 -5.79 6.83 8.37
C LEU A 37 -6.42 7.29 9.68
N ASN A 38 -5.70 8.13 10.42
CA ASN A 38 -6.33 8.89 11.51
C ASN A 38 -7.22 10.01 10.95
N GLU A 39 -8.06 10.60 11.79
CA GLU A 39 -9.05 11.59 11.34
C GLU A 39 -8.41 12.87 10.77
N GLN A 40 -7.25 13.29 11.28
CA GLN A 40 -6.58 14.50 10.82
C GLN A 40 -6.01 14.35 9.41
N ASP A 41 -5.35 13.21 9.14
CA ASP A 41 -4.78 12.90 7.84
C ASP A 41 -5.87 12.70 6.79
N ALA A 42 -6.94 11.98 7.15
CA ALA A 42 -8.11 11.82 6.28
C ALA A 42 -8.78 13.17 5.98
N ALA A 43 -8.92 14.05 6.97
CA ALA A 43 -9.47 15.40 6.77
C ALA A 43 -8.58 16.25 5.85
N GLY A 44 -7.26 16.10 5.93
CA GLY A 44 -6.31 16.71 5.01
C GLY A 44 -6.63 16.37 3.56
N ILE A 45 -6.86 15.08 3.26
CA ILE A 45 -7.21 14.61 1.91
C ILE A 45 -8.61 15.11 1.49
N ILE A 46 -9.61 14.97 2.35
CA ILE A 46 -11.01 15.35 2.04
C ILE A 46 -11.13 16.82 1.66
N ARG A 47 -10.31 17.71 2.24
CA ARG A 47 -10.28 19.15 1.90
C ARG A 47 -9.88 19.44 0.46
N HIS A 48 -9.20 18.52 -0.21
CA HIS A 48 -8.82 18.64 -1.62
C HIS A 48 -9.90 18.12 -2.59
N LEU A 49 -11.02 17.58 -2.08
CA LEU A 49 -12.09 17.02 -2.89
C LEU A 49 -13.21 18.03 -3.14
N GLU A 50 -13.85 17.93 -4.30
CA GLU A 50 -15.07 18.69 -4.59
C GLU A 50 -16.26 18.17 -3.76
N PRO A 51 -17.29 19.00 -3.47
CA PRO A 51 -18.44 18.60 -2.66
C PRO A 51 -19.11 17.30 -3.11
N LYS A 52 -19.20 17.08 -4.43
CA LYS A 52 -19.77 15.87 -5.03
C LYS A 52 -18.91 14.63 -4.77
N GLN A 53 -17.58 14.77 -4.76
CA GLN A 53 -16.65 13.68 -4.47
C GLN A 53 -16.67 13.32 -2.99
N VAL A 54 -16.70 14.33 -2.10
CA VAL A 54 -16.84 14.13 -0.65
C VAL A 54 -18.09 13.32 -0.33
N GLN A 55 -19.23 13.64 -0.95
CA GLN A 55 -20.48 12.91 -0.74
C GLN A 55 -20.37 11.44 -1.18
N ARG A 56 -19.74 11.16 -2.32
CA ARG A 56 -19.56 9.80 -2.84
C ARG A 56 -18.67 8.96 -1.94
N VAL A 57 -17.52 9.52 -1.55
CA VAL A 57 -16.56 8.85 -0.66
C VAL A 57 -17.15 8.67 0.73
N GLY A 58 -17.81 9.69 1.29
CA GLY A 58 -18.48 9.58 2.59
C GLY A 58 -19.60 8.54 2.60
N SER A 59 -20.36 8.42 1.51
CA SER A 59 -21.36 7.35 1.37
C SER A 59 -20.72 5.96 1.31
N ALA A 60 -19.59 5.82 0.59
CA ALA A 60 -18.83 4.58 0.57
C ALA A 60 -18.24 4.24 1.95
N MET A 61 -17.69 5.22 2.68
CA MET A 61 -17.20 5.05 4.05
C MET A 61 -18.30 4.61 5.02
N ALA A 62 -19.53 5.10 4.87
CA ALA A 62 -20.66 4.66 5.69
C ALA A 62 -21.07 3.20 5.42
N ARG A 63 -20.92 2.75 4.17
CA ARG A 63 -21.20 1.36 3.73
C ARG A 63 -20.05 0.40 4.01
N ALA A 64 -18.85 0.93 4.26
CA ALA A 64 -17.62 0.18 4.49
C ALA A 64 -17.60 -0.65 5.80
N LYS A 65 -18.68 -0.63 6.60
CA LYS A 65 -18.81 -1.50 7.79
C LYS A 65 -18.75 -3.00 7.48
N ASP A 66 -19.08 -3.40 6.24
CA ASP A 66 -19.12 -4.81 5.81
C ASP A 66 -17.89 -5.22 4.97
N LEU A 67 -16.77 -4.51 5.10
CA LEU A 67 -15.56 -4.87 4.36
C LEU A 67 -14.88 -6.10 4.96
N SER A 68 -14.68 -7.13 4.15
CA SER A 68 -13.86 -8.27 4.55
C SER A 68 -12.38 -7.87 4.63
N GLN A 69 -11.65 -8.50 5.54
CA GLN A 69 -10.21 -8.26 5.72
C GLN A 69 -9.40 -8.52 4.43
N ASP A 70 -9.87 -9.48 3.63
CA ASP A 70 -9.27 -9.79 2.34
C ASP A 70 -9.41 -8.61 1.37
N LYS A 71 -10.58 -7.94 1.31
CA LYS A 71 -10.80 -6.78 0.43
C LYS A 71 -9.89 -5.63 0.81
N VAL A 72 -9.77 -5.37 2.12
CA VAL A 72 -8.89 -4.33 2.64
C VAL A 72 -7.44 -4.60 2.23
N SER A 73 -6.96 -5.82 2.46
CA SER A 73 -5.60 -6.23 2.11
C SER A 73 -5.30 -6.12 0.61
N ALA A 74 -6.26 -6.51 -0.23
CA ALA A 74 -6.15 -6.40 -1.68
C ALA A 74 -6.05 -4.93 -2.15
N VAL A 75 -6.85 -4.04 -1.56
CA VAL A 75 -6.82 -2.60 -1.89
C VAL A 75 -5.52 -1.95 -1.44
N HIS A 76 -5.00 -2.27 -0.25
CA HIS A 76 -3.70 -1.75 0.18
C HIS A 76 -2.57 -2.19 -0.74
N ARG A 77 -2.56 -3.46 -1.17
CA ARG A 77 -1.54 -3.97 -2.10
C ARG A 77 -1.59 -3.24 -3.44
N ALA A 78 -2.78 -3.14 -4.04
CA ALA A 78 -2.96 -2.42 -5.29
C ALA A 78 -2.56 -0.94 -5.18
N PHE A 79 -2.89 -0.30 -4.06
CA PHE A 79 -2.48 1.08 -3.81
C PHE A 79 -0.96 1.21 -3.77
N LEU A 80 -0.24 0.32 -3.06
CA LEU A 80 1.22 0.33 -3.04
C LEU A 80 1.81 0.13 -4.44
N GLU A 81 1.31 -0.82 -5.22
CA GLU A 81 1.74 -1.06 -6.61
C GLU A 81 1.48 0.16 -7.52
N ASP A 82 0.35 0.85 -7.32
CA ASP A 82 0.04 2.06 -8.09
C ASP A 82 0.93 3.24 -7.68
N ILE A 83 1.19 3.46 -6.39
CA ILE A 83 2.06 4.55 -5.94
C ILE A 83 3.50 4.34 -6.43
N GLN A 84 3.98 3.10 -6.55
CA GLN A 84 5.30 2.80 -7.12
C GLN A 84 5.44 3.28 -8.59
N LYS A 85 4.34 3.49 -9.32
CA LYS A 85 4.37 4.08 -10.67
C LYS A 85 4.57 5.59 -10.65
N TYR A 86 4.18 6.24 -9.56
CA TYR A 86 4.24 7.70 -9.39
C TYR A 86 5.35 8.16 -8.43
N THR A 87 6.01 7.21 -7.76
CA THR A 87 7.09 7.45 -6.80
C THR A 87 8.28 6.59 -7.18
N ASN A 88 9.51 7.06 -6.97
CA ASN A 88 10.71 6.24 -7.17
C ASN A 88 10.88 5.14 -6.11
N ILE A 89 9.81 4.78 -5.37
CA ILE A 89 9.84 3.67 -4.42
C ILE A 89 10.00 2.38 -5.24
N GLY A 90 11.22 1.83 -5.24
CA GLY A 90 11.61 0.66 -6.05
C GLY A 90 12.61 0.95 -7.17
N MET A 91 12.82 2.22 -7.55
CA MET A 91 13.89 2.65 -8.46
C MET A 91 14.98 3.35 -7.64
N GLY A 92 15.98 2.59 -7.19
CA GLY A 92 17.12 3.14 -6.44
C GLY A 92 16.72 3.70 -5.06
N SER A 93 16.72 2.86 -4.04
CA SER A 93 16.46 3.27 -2.63
C SER A 93 17.37 4.42 -2.18
N GLU A 94 18.54 4.55 -2.79
CA GLU A 94 19.50 5.62 -2.56
C GLU A 94 19.01 7.00 -3.03
N ASP A 95 18.42 7.09 -4.22
CA ASP A 95 17.94 8.37 -4.77
C ASP A 95 16.71 8.86 -3.99
N PHE A 96 15.80 7.95 -3.65
CA PHE A 96 14.67 8.28 -2.79
C PHE A 96 15.14 8.78 -1.41
N MET A 97 16.07 8.05 -0.78
CA MET A 97 16.65 8.44 0.51
C MET A 97 17.35 9.81 0.43
N ARG A 98 18.17 10.04 -0.61
CA ARG A 98 18.85 11.32 -0.83
C ARG A 98 17.83 12.45 -0.97
N ASN A 99 16.84 12.30 -1.83
CA ASN A 99 15.80 13.32 -2.06
C ASN A 99 14.95 13.57 -0.80
N ALA A 100 14.60 12.53 -0.05
CA ALA A 100 13.87 12.66 1.21
C ALA A 100 14.70 13.42 2.27
N LEU A 101 16.00 13.12 2.39
CA LEU A 101 16.90 13.82 3.30
C LEU A 101 17.10 15.29 2.88
N VAL A 102 17.26 15.57 1.58
CA VAL A 102 17.36 16.94 1.05
C VAL A 102 16.09 17.72 1.35
N ALA A 103 14.91 17.14 1.12
CA ALA A 103 13.63 17.79 1.40
C ALA A 103 13.40 18.08 2.89
N ALA A 104 13.90 17.21 3.78
CA ALA A 104 13.72 17.35 5.22
C ALA A 104 14.74 18.28 5.88
N LEU A 105 15.99 18.32 5.38
CA LEU A 105 17.13 18.92 6.10
C LEU A 105 17.86 20.02 5.29
N GLY A 106 17.58 20.15 4.00
CA GLY A 106 18.32 20.99 3.06
C GLY A 106 19.56 20.28 2.48
N GLU A 107 19.99 20.75 1.32
CA GLU A 107 21.01 20.10 0.47
C GLU A 107 22.34 19.85 1.20
N ASP A 108 22.85 20.84 1.94
CA ASP A 108 24.12 20.76 2.66
C ASP A 108 24.17 19.69 3.76
N LYS A 109 23.08 19.57 4.53
CA LYS A 109 22.99 18.60 5.64
C LYS A 109 22.70 17.19 5.12
N ALA A 110 21.87 17.10 4.08
CA ALA A 110 21.52 15.84 3.48
C ALA A 110 22.73 15.16 2.82
N ASN A 111 23.55 15.89 2.05
CA ASN A 111 24.71 15.29 1.37
C ASN A 111 25.70 14.65 2.36
N ASN A 112 26.02 15.33 3.47
CA ASN A 112 26.90 14.77 4.51
C ASN A 112 26.33 13.50 5.17
N LEU A 113 25.01 13.44 5.38
CA LEU A 113 24.34 12.28 5.98
C LEU A 113 24.23 11.12 4.98
N VAL A 114 23.92 11.42 3.72
CA VAL A 114 23.85 10.42 2.67
C VAL A 114 25.20 9.75 2.47
N ASP A 115 26.29 10.53 2.43
CA ASP A 115 27.64 10.00 2.31
C ASP A 115 28.00 9.10 3.52
N GLN A 116 27.62 9.48 4.74
CA GLN A 116 27.81 8.63 5.93
C GLN A 116 27.00 7.34 5.88
N ILE A 117 25.76 7.36 5.38
CA ILE A 117 24.91 6.17 5.33
C ILE A 117 25.42 5.20 4.26
N LEU A 118 25.84 5.72 3.10
CA LEU A 118 26.37 4.92 1.98
C LEU A 118 27.76 4.35 2.28
N LEU A 119 28.66 5.13 2.89
CA LEU A 119 29.98 4.64 3.29
C LEU A 119 29.93 3.78 4.57
N GLY A 120 28.99 4.06 5.49
CA GLY A 120 28.95 3.47 6.83
C GLY A 120 28.41 2.05 6.92
N THR A 121 27.77 1.53 5.86
CA THR A 121 27.21 0.16 5.87
C THR A 121 28.25 -0.92 5.52
N GLY A 122 29.47 -0.53 5.14
CA GLY A 122 30.56 -1.47 4.79
C GLY A 122 31.57 -1.81 5.88
N SER A 123 31.34 -1.41 7.14
CA SER A 123 32.34 -1.58 8.22
C SER A 123 31.78 -2.29 9.46
N LYS A 124 31.41 -3.57 9.33
CA LYS A 124 31.65 -4.58 10.38
C LYS A 124 31.58 -6.00 9.85
#